data_AF-A0A8X7USS5-F1
#
_entry.id   AF-A0A8X7USS5-F1
#
_cell.length_a   1.000
_cell.length_b   1.000
_cell.length_c   1.000
_cell.angle_alpha   90.00
_cell.angle_beta   90.00
_cell.angle_gamma   90.00
#
_symmetry.space_group_name_H-M   'P 1'
#
loop_
_entity.id
_entity.type
_entity.pdbx_description
1 polymer ?
#
loop_
_entity_poly.entity_id
_entity_poly.type
_entity_poly.pdbx_seq_one_letter_code
_entity_poly.pdbx_strand_id
1 'polypeptide(L)'
;MRLYSKPEKDTTSAKQYHGVKKLEKVSPGELNNYVLESPLQAIEFLCKAKIASLETTNGWCYISCAKCSKKLQRGNSSFTCPTCFNAIAVGVVRYRVELLVEAGDDKSLFVAFDSAMTKLTGIRAAEVAME
;
A
#
# COMPACT_ATOMS: atom_id res chain seq x y z
N MET A 1 -3.97 -3.39 -0.55
CA MET A 1 -4.95 -2.43 -1.08
C MET A 1 -4.47 -1.86 -2.40
N ARG A 2 -5.33 -1.77 -3.42
CA ARG A 2 -5.05 -1.02 -4.65
C ARG A 2 -5.68 0.36 -4.51
N LEU A 3 -4.88 1.41 -4.65
CA LEU A 3 -5.38 2.79 -4.64
C LEU A 3 -5.79 3.19 -6.05
N TYR A 4 -6.90 3.89 -6.15
CA TYR A 4 -7.37 4.52 -7.38
C TYR A 4 -7.73 5.96 -7.05
N SER A 5 -7.14 6.92 -7.76
CA SER A 5 -7.61 8.30 -7.77
C SER A 5 -8.86 8.41 -8.66
N LYS A 6 -9.82 9.27 -8.28
CA LYS A 6 -10.95 9.58 -9.17
C LYS A 6 -10.39 10.37 -10.36
N PRO A 7 -10.61 9.98 -11.62
CA PRO A 7 -10.35 10.88 -12.74
C PRO A 7 -11.32 12.06 -12.65
N GLU A 8 -10.83 13.28 -12.83
CA GLU A 8 -11.72 14.41 -13.12
C GLU A 8 -12.47 14.09 -14.42
N LYS A 9 -13.81 14.12 -14.34
CA LYS A 9 -14.82 13.64 -15.31
C LYS A 9 -15.29 12.20 -15.08
N ASP A 10 -16.51 12.12 -14.53
CA ASP A 10 -17.35 10.94 -14.53
C ASP A 10 -17.58 10.48 -15.98
N THR A 11 -16.93 9.38 -16.35
CA THR A 11 -17.43 8.49 -17.39
C THR A 11 -17.21 7.09 -16.87
N THR A 12 -18.32 6.39 -16.65
CA THR A 12 -18.42 5.02 -16.17
C THR A 12 -17.63 4.08 -17.09
N SER A 13 -16.31 4.02 -16.95
CA SER A 13 -15.51 2.97 -17.55
C SER A 13 -15.62 1.77 -16.61
N ALA A 14 -16.49 0.83 -16.99
CA ALA A 14 -16.64 -0.46 -16.34
C ALA A 14 -15.29 -1.18 -16.32
N LYS A 15 -14.52 -1.01 -15.25
CA LYS A 15 -13.30 -1.80 -15.03
C LYS A 15 -13.72 -3.25 -14.79
N GLN A 16 -13.26 -4.15 -15.64
CA GLN A 16 -13.55 -5.58 -15.54
C GLN A 16 -12.74 -6.17 -14.37
N TYR A 17 -13.42 -6.42 -13.25
CA TYR A 17 -12.81 -7.07 -12.09
C TYR A 17 -12.80 -8.59 -12.31
N HIS A 18 -11.67 -9.12 -12.78
CA HIS A 18 -11.55 -10.55 -13.07
C HIS A 18 -11.53 -11.37 -11.78
N GLY A 19 -12.50 -12.27 -11.60
CA GLY A 19 -12.61 -13.15 -10.41
C GLY A 19 -13.41 -12.57 -9.24
N VAL A 20 -13.96 -11.36 -9.35
CA VAL A 20 -14.82 -10.79 -8.30
C VAL A 20 -16.22 -11.42 -8.36
N LYS A 21 -16.51 -12.28 -7.40
CA LYS A 21 -17.81 -12.97 -7.27
C LYS A 21 -18.90 -12.08 -6.68
N LYS A 22 -18.52 -11.07 -5.91
CA LYS A 22 -19.44 -10.13 -5.24
C LYS A 22 -18.71 -8.81 -4.99
N LEU A 23 -19.37 -7.69 -5.31
CA LEU A 23 -18.86 -6.35 -5.01
C LEU A 23 -19.74 -5.75 -3.93
N GLU A 24 -19.27 -5.76 -2.69
CA GLU A 24 -19.96 -5.14 -1.56
C GLU A 24 -19.33 -3.79 -1.25
N LYS A 25 -20.18 -2.78 -1.07
CA LYS A 25 -19.74 -1.50 -0.52
C LYS A 25 -19.63 -1.68 0.98
N VAL A 26 -18.44 -1.43 1.51
CA VAL A 26 -18.16 -1.53 2.95
C VAL A 26 -17.46 -0.26 3.43
N SER A 27 -17.76 0.16 4.66
CA SER A 27 -17.07 1.24 5.35
C SER A 27 -15.68 0.77 5.83
N PRO A 28 -14.74 1.69 6.12
CA PRO A 28 -13.48 1.35 6.77
C PRO A 28 -13.65 0.63 8.11
N GLY A 29 -14.68 0.98 8.89
CA GLY A 29 -15.00 0.30 10.15
C GLY A 29 -15.44 -1.15 9.92
N GLU A 30 -16.33 -1.37 8.95
CA GLU A 30 -16.77 -2.72 8.58
C GLU A 30 -15.61 -3.59 8.07
N LEU A 31 -14.67 -3.01 7.32
CA LEU A 31 -13.45 -3.69 6.89
C LEU A 31 -12.60 -4.14 8.08
N ASN A 32 -12.46 -3.31 9.10
CA ASN A 32 -11.65 -3.63 10.26
C ASN A 32 -12.27 -4.80 11.04
N ASN A 33 -13.59 -4.76 11.27
CA ASN A 33 -14.32 -5.85 11.91
C ASN A 33 -14.16 -7.16 11.13
N TYR A 34 -14.26 -7.10 9.81
CA TYR A 34 -14.07 -8.27 8.96
C TYR A 34 -12.68 -8.92 9.15
N VAL A 35 -11.62 -8.12 9.19
CA VAL A 35 -10.24 -8.61 9.38
C VAL A 35 -10.07 -9.30 10.74
N LEU A 36 -10.79 -8.85 11.77
CA LEU A 36 -10.69 -9.39 13.12
C LEU A 36 -11.52 -10.67 13.31
N GLU A 37 -12.69 -10.75 12.67
CA GLU A 37 -13.69 -11.78 12.96
C GLU A 37 -13.75 -12.90 11.92
N SER A 38 -13.28 -12.66 10.68
CA SER A 38 -13.47 -13.61 9.59
C SER A 38 -12.44 -14.74 9.57
N PRO A 39 -12.80 -15.93 9.07
CA PRO A 39 -11.85 -17.01 8.79
C PRO A 39 -10.73 -16.54 7.84
N LEU A 40 -9.57 -17.19 7.92
CA LEU A 40 -8.43 -16.92 7.02
C LEU A 40 -8.81 -17.25 5.57
N GLN A 41 -9.18 -16.24 4.80
CA GLN A 41 -9.50 -16.38 3.39
C GLN A 41 -9.02 -15.18 2.57
N ALA A 42 -8.71 -15.42 1.30
CA ALA A 42 -8.37 -14.37 0.36
C ALA A 42 -9.65 -13.67 -0.11
N ILE A 43 -9.84 -12.43 0.30
CA ILE A 43 -10.98 -11.59 -0.08
C ILE A 43 -10.49 -10.25 -0.62
N GLU A 44 -11.23 -9.68 -1.56
CA GLU A 44 -11.00 -8.34 -2.08
C GLU A 44 -12.21 -7.45 -1.75
N PHE A 45 -11.93 -6.23 -1.29
CA PHE A 45 -12.95 -5.23 -0.99
C PHE A 45 -12.73 -3.96 -1.80
N LEU A 46 -13.82 -3.25 -2.06
CA LEU A 46 -13.79 -1.92 -2.65
C LEU A 46 -14.40 -0.92 -1.66
N CYS A 47 -13.57 0.00 -1.18
CA CYS A 47 -13.99 1.10 -0.32
C CYS A 47 -13.76 2.44 -1.03
N LYS A 48 -14.69 3.37 -0.86
CA LYS A 48 -14.53 4.76 -1.29
C LYS A 48 -14.35 5.63 -0.05
N ALA A 49 -13.16 6.18 0.12
CA ALA A 49 -12.80 7.03 1.25
C ALA A 49 -11.93 8.19 0.77
N LYS A 50 -11.85 9.25 1.59
CA LYS A 50 -10.93 10.38 1.39
C LYS A 50 -9.65 10.11 2.16
N ILE A 51 -8.49 10.40 1.57
CA ILE A 51 -7.23 10.46 2.32
C ILE A 51 -7.23 11.77 3.10
N ALA A 52 -7.23 11.69 4.43
CA ALA A 52 -7.26 12.85 5.31
C ALA A 52 -5.86 13.36 5.63
N SER A 53 -4.94 12.44 5.94
CA SER A 53 -3.54 12.76 6.21
C SER A 53 -2.61 11.56 5.94
N LEU A 54 -1.31 11.83 5.92
CA LEU A 54 -0.26 10.81 5.94
C LEU A 54 0.27 10.67 7.36
N GLU A 55 0.45 9.45 7.82
CA GLU A 55 1.12 9.14 9.08
C GLU A 55 2.58 8.77 8.81
N THR A 56 3.52 9.53 9.38
CA THR A 56 4.94 9.43 9.09
C THR A 56 5.79 8.99 10.28
N THR A 57 5.19 8.77 11.45
CA THR A 57 5.90 8.36 12.67
C THR A 57 6.75 7.10 12.46
N ASN A 58 6.25 6.15 11.66
CA ASN A 58 6.95 4.90 11.32
C ASN A 58 7.87 4.99 10.09
N GLY A 59 8.10 6.20 9.59
CA GLY A 59 8.70 6.45 8.28
C GLY A 59 7.74 6.13 7.13
N TRP A 60 8.10 6.64 5.95
CA TRP A 60 7.27 6.55 4.73
C TRP A 60 7.83 5.57 3.70
N CYS A 61 9.04 5.05 3.91
CA CYS A 61 9.74 4.17 3.00
C CYS A 61 10.51 3.05 3.71
N TYR A 62 10.96 2.08 2.92
CA TYR A 62 11.91 1.07 3.37
C TYR A 62 12.88 0.71 2.24
N ILE A 63 14.06 0.21 2.62
CA ILE A 63 15.04 -0.31 1.67
C ILE A 63 14.76 -1.79 1.45
N SER A 64 14.71 -2.19 0.19
CA SER A 64 14.27 -3.51 -0.24
C SER A 64 15.24 -4.12 -1.25
N CYS A 65 15.26 -5.43 -1.35
CA CYS A 65 16.13 -6.13 -2.28
C CYS A 65 15.72 -5.80 -3.72
N ALA A 66 16.69 -5.42 -4.56
CA ALA A 66 16.46 -5.23 -5.99
C ALA A 66 15.92 -6.49 -6.69
N LYS A 67 16.27 -7.69 -6.19
CA LYS A 67 15.90 -8.97 -6.80
C LYS A 67 14.53 -9.50 -6.35
N CYS A 68 14.28 -9.60 -5.04
CA CYS A 68 13.09 -10.26 -4.48
C CYS A 68 12.07 -9.32 -3.83
N SER A 69 12.36 -8.02 -3.80
CA SER A 69 11.50 -6.97 -3.22
C SER A 69 11.19 -7.06 -1.72
N LYS A 70 11.78 -8.02 -1.00
CA LYS A 70 11.71 -8.11 0.45
C LYS A 70 12.56 -7.04 1.12
N LYS A 71 12.14 -6.60 2.30
CA LYS A 71 12.88 -5.62 3.13
C LYS A 71 14.29 -6.15 3.43
N LEU A 72 15.29 -5.29 3.26
CA LEU A 72 16.66 -5.62 3.60
C LEU A 72 16.93 -5.38 5.08
N GLN A 73 17.85 -6.17 5.64
CA GLN A 73 18.41 -5.94 6.96
C GLN A 73 19.63 -5.03 6.82
N ARG A 74 19.70 -3.98 7.63
CA ARG A 74 20.82 -3.03 7.63
C ARG A 74 21.92 -3.55 8.55
N GLY A 75 23.10 -3.78 8.00
CA GLY A 75 24.34 -3.96 8.76
C GLY A 75 25.10 -2.64 8.92
N ASN A 76 26.34 -2.71 9.38
CA ASN A 76 27.18 -1.52 9.62
C ASN A 76 27.49 -0.75 8.31
N SER A 77 27.86 -1.47 7.25
CA SER A 77 28.24 -0.91 5.96
C SER A 77 27.61 -1.61 4.76
N SER A 78 26.70 -2.56 5.00
CA SER A 78 26.04 -3.34 3.95
C SER A 78 24.56 -3.59 4.26
N PHE A 79 23.85 -4.05 3.24
CA PHE A 79 22.51 -4.58 3.39
C PHE A 79 22.50 -6.09 3.12
N THR A 80 21.84 -6.84 4.00
CA THR A 80 21.66 -8.29 3.85
C THR A 80 20.24 -8.59 3.39
N CYS A 81 20.13 -9.45 2.38
CA CYS A 81 18.85 -10.03 1.96
C CYS A 81 18.74 -11.46 2.50
N PRO A 82 17.94 -11.71 3.54
CA PRO A 82 17.78 -13.06 4.10
C PRO A 82 17.09 -14.01 3.13
N THR A 83 16.18 -13.50 2.29
CA THR A 83 15.45 -14.31 1.30
C THR A 83 16.34 -14.77 0.13
N CYS A 84 17.31 -13.95 -0.26
CA CYS A 84 18.25 -14.28 -1.35
C CYS A 84 19.59 -14.83 -0.82
N PHE A 85 19.75 -14.95 0.50
CA PHE A 85 21.03 -15.30 1.15
C PHE A 85 22.21 -14.46 0.63
N ASN A 86 22.01 -13.15 0.44
CA ASN A 86 23.04 -12.24 -0.06
C ASN A 86 23.41 -11.20 1.01
N ALA A 87 24.65 -11.25 1.49
CA ALA A 87 25.19 -10.34 2.51
C ALA A 87 25.55 -8.93 2.01
N ILE A 88 25.58 -8.74 0.68
CA ILE A 88 25.88 -7.47 0.02
C ILE A 88 24.80 -7.22 -1.04
N ALA A 89 23.57 -7.10 -0.57
CA ALA A 89 22.41 -6.89 -1.42
C ALA A 89 22.32 -5.43 -1.88
N VAL A 90 22.02 -5.26 -3.17
CA VAL A 90 21.64 -3.94 -3.72
C VAL A 90 20.25 -3.57 -3.22
N GLY A 91 20.18 -2.40 -2.57
CA GLY A 91 18.96 -1.82 -2.03
C GLY A 91 18.23 -0.92 -3.02
N VAL A 92 16.91 -0.98 -2.99
CA VAL A 92 15.99 -0.08 -3.70
C VAL A 92 15.03 0.52 -2.67
N VAL A 93 14.88 1.84 -2.67
CA VAL A 93 13.91 2.56 -1.83
C VAL A 93 12.50 2.29 -2.37
N ARG A 94 11.58 1.89 -1.48
CA ARG A 94 10.18 1.59 -1.81
C ARG A 94 9.22 2.21 -0.80
N TYR A 95 8.02 2.58 -1.25
CA TYR A 95 7.02 3.18 -0.36
C TYR A 95 6.44 2.17 0.64
N ARG A 96 6.24 2.63 1.88
CA ARG A 96 5.36 2.04 2.90
C ARG A 96 4.71 3.21 3.65
N VAL A 97 3.66 3.77 3.06
CA VAL A 97 3.00 4.97 3.57
C VAL A 97 1.76 4.56 4.36
N GLU A 98 1.66 5.05 5.59
CA GLU A 98 0.45 4.92 6.40
C GLU A 98 -0.48 6.11 6.06
N LEU A 99 -1.71 5.78 5.65
CA LEU A 99 -2.72 6.73 5.18
C LEU A 99 -3.87 6.74 6.17
N LEU A 100 -4.15 7.89 6.78
CA LEU A 100 -5.41 8.09 7.49
C LEU A 100 -6.49 8.33 6.45
N VAL A 101 -7.48 7.44 6.39
CA VAL A 101 -8.62 7.57 5.49
C VAL A 101 -9.89 7.81 6.29
N GLU A 102 -10.78 8.62 5.71
CA GLU A 102 -12.06 9.01 6.30
C GLU A 102 -13.20 8.66 5.33
N ALA A 103 -14.27 8.07 5.86
CA ALA A 103 -15.51 7.79 5.14
C ALA A 103 -16.70 8.07 6.04
N GLY A 104 -17.31 9.25 5.89
CA GLY A 104 -18.28 9.74 6.87
C GLY A 104 -17.58 10.02 8.20
N ASP A 105 -18.12 9.48 9.29
CA ASP A 105 -17.55 9.61 10.64
C ASP A 105 -16.47 8.55 10.93
N ASP A 106 -16.35 7.53 10.07
CA ASP A 106 -15.36 6.46 10.24
C ASP A 106 -13.97 6.94 9.81
N LYS A 107 -12.98 6.69 10.66
CA LYS A 107 -11.55 6.89 10.35
C LYS A 107 -10.78 5.59 10.50
N SER A 108 -9.83 5.35 9.61
CA SER A 108 -8.98 4.15 9.68
C SER A 108 -7.61 4.38 9.05
N LEU A 109 -6.61 3.63 9.50
CA LEU A 109 -5.27 3.65 8.91
C LEU A 109 -5.11 2.53 7.88
N PHE A 110 -4.59 2.87 6.71
CA PHE A 110 -4.25 1.92 5.66
C PHE A 110 -2.77 2.02 5.29
N VAL A 111 -2.14 0.89 5.01
CA VAL A 111 -0.76 0.88 4.51
C VAL A 111 -0.76 0.73 2.98
N ALA A 112 -0.20 1.71 2.30
CA ALA A 112 0.01 1.71 0.87
C ALA A 112 1.48 1.42 0.53
N PHE A 113 1.70 0.34 -0.21
CA PHE A 113 3.02 -0.07 -0.66
C PHE A 113 3.38 0.52 -2.03
N ASP A 114 4.65 0.37 -2.38
CA ASP A 114 5.33 0.89 -3.57
C ASP A 114 4.48 1.03 -4.84
N SER A 115 3.86 -0.05 -5.30
CA SER A 115 3.09 -0.05 -6.55
C SER A 115 1.79 0.76 -6.46
N ALA A 116 1.17 0.84 -5.29
CA ALA A 116 -0.03 1.63 -5.07
C ALA A 116 0.31 3.12 -4.98
N MET A 117 1.36 3.47 -4.22
CA MET A 117 1.81 4.86 -4.08
C MET A 117 2.37 5.43 -5.37
N THR A 118 3.20 4.67 -6.11
CA THR A 118 3.72 5.11 -7.42
C THR A 118 2.59 5.37 -8.42
N LYS A 119 1.52 4.57 -8.40
CA LYS A 119 0.33 4.82 -9.23
C LYS A 119 -0.46 6.05 -8.78
N LEU A 120 -0.47 6.33 -7.48
CA LEU A 120 -1.19 7.47 -6.92
C LEU A 120 -0.47 8.79 -7.21
N THR A 121 0.85 8.84 -7.03
CA THR A 121 1.65 10.07 -7.11
C THR A 121 2.29 10.28 -8.48
N GLY A 122 2.49 9.21 -9.26
CA GLY A 122 3.28 9.25 -10.49
C GLY A 122 4.79 9.31 -10.26
N ILE A 123 5.25 9.32 -9.00
CA ILE A 123 6.67 9.52 -8.63
C ILE A 123 7.20 8.27 -7.93
N ARG A 124 8.40 7.81 -8.31
CA ARG A 124 9.05 6.66 -7.65
C ARG A 124 9.55 7.05 -6.25
N ALA A 125 9.51 6.12 -5.29
CA ALA A 125 9.98 6.38 -3.93
C ALA A 125 11.45 6.87 -3.87
N ALA A 126 12.29 6.35 -4.76
CA ALA A 126 13.68 6.78 -4.85
C ALA A 126 13.84 8.25 -5.28
N GLU A 127 12.91 8.79 -6.07
CA GLU A 127 12.94 10.21 -6.48
C GLU A 127 12.57 11.13 -5.32
N VAL A 128 11.56 10.75 -4.52
CA VAL A 128 11.17 11.50 -3.32
C VAL A 128 12.26 11.48 -2.25
N ALA A 129 13.04 10.40 -2.15
CA ALA A 129 14.10 10.28 -1.14
C ALA A 129 15.35 11.13 -1.44
N MET A 130 15.43 11.76 -2.61
CA MET A 130 16.56 12.59 -3.03
C MET A 130 16.34 14.10 -2.78
N GLU A 131 15.17 14.48 -2.25
CA GLU A 131 14.85 15.84 -1.81
C GLU A 131 15.14 16.03 -0.32
#